data_AF-A0A3B9A274-F1
#
_entry.id   AF-A0A3B9A274-F1
#
_cell.length_a   1.000
_cell.length_b   1.000
_cell.length_c   1.000
_cell.angle_alpha   90.00
_cell.angle_beta   90.00
_cell.angle_gamma   90.00
#
_symmetry.space_group_name_H-M   'P 1'
#
loop_
_entity.id
_entity.type
_entity.pdbx_description
1 polymer ?
#
loop_
_entity_poly.entity_id
_entity_poly.type
_entity_poly.pdbx_seq_one_letter_code
_entity_poly.pdbx_strand_id
1 'polypeptide(L)'
;LADGTISEGHARALLQLPTSQAQIAVLQIIIERGLSVRQTEELTRKYSGERPARPAPAEPLPEIRSLEEKLRQHLGTRVTLQHGKKGGKVIIHYYSNEELNALLDQLLRD
;
A
#
# COMPACT_ATOMS: atom_id res chain seq x y z
N LEU A 1 35.26 5.09 -5.19
CA LEU A 1 34.07 5.30 -4.35
C LEU A 1 34.56 5.21 -2.91
N ALA A 2 34.35 6.25 -2.10
CA ALA A 2 34.99 6.43 -0.78
C ALA A 2 35.18 5.09 -0.06
N ASP A 3 36.43 4.68 0.11
CA ASP A 3 36.93 3.56 0.92
C ASP A 3 36.20 2.20 0.82
N GLY A 4 35.52 1.92 -0.31
CA GLY A 4 34.74 0.69 -0.49
C GLY A 4 33.44 0.63 0.32
N THR A 5 33.03 1.73 0.97
CA THR A 5 31.79 1.79 1.78
C THR A 5 30.53 1.85 0.94
N ILE A 6 30.62 2.34 -0.30
CA ILE A 6 29.50 2.39 -1.24
C ILE A 6 29.91 1.84 -2.61
N SER A 7 29.02 1.05 -3.21
CA SER A 7 29.18 0.54 -4.57
C SER A 7 28.57 1.49 -5.61
N GLU A 8 28.86 1.25 -6.89
CA GLU A 8 28.27 1.98 -8.01
C GLU A 8 26.72 1.95 -7.97
N GLY A 9 26.14 0.82 -7.54
CA GLY A 9 24.69 0.69 -7.36
C GLY A 9 24.12 1.66 -6.33
N HIS A 10 24.84 1.95 -5.25
CA HIS A 10 24.43 2.95 -4.26
C HIS A 10 24.47 4.36 -4.85
N ALA A 11 25.52 4.68 -5.61
CA ALA A 11 25.64 5.97 -6.27
C ALA A 11 24.50 6.19 -7.28
N ARG A 12 24.16 5.17 -8.07
CA ARG A 12 23.04 5.23 -9.02
C ARG A 12 21.69 5.44 -8.34
N ALA A 13 21.46 4.80 -7.19
CA ALA A 13 20.23 4.98 -6.42
C ALA A 13 20.11 6.40 -5.84
N LEU A 14 21.21 6.97 -5.34
CA LEU A 14 21.23 8.34 -4.81
C LEU A 14 20.90 9.39 -5.87
N LEU A 15 21.29 9.18 -7.13
CA LEU A 15 20.97 10.11 -8.24
C LEU A 15 19.46 10.25 -8.51
N GLN A 16 18.62 9.35 -7.99
CA GLN A 16 17.16 9.45 -8.11
C GLN A 16 16.56 10.49 -7.14
N LEU A 17 17.33 11.01 -6.20
CA LEU A 17 16.86 12.00 -5.24
C LEU A 17 16.90 13.42 -5.83
N PRO A 18 15.89 14.25 -5.52
CA PRO A 18 15.67 15.52 -6.22
C PRO A 18 16.65 16.64 -5.84
N THR A 19 17.37 16.53 -4.73
CA THR A 19 18.29 17.57 -4.25
C THR A 19 19.59 16.98 -3.71
N SER A 20 20.69 17.73 -3.83
CA SER A 20 21.98 17.35 -3.27
C SER A 20 21.93 17.18 -1.74
N GLN A 21 21.09 17.96 -1.05
CA GLN A 21 20.87 17.80 0.39
C GLN A 21 20.25 16.44 0.74
N ALA A 22 19.26 15.98 -0.05
CA ALA A 22 18.67 14.66 0.14
C ALA A 22 19.68 13.55 -0.15
N GLN A 23 20.53 13.71 -1.17
CA GLN A 23 21.60 12.77 -1.48
C GLN A 23 22.60 12.62 -0.33
N ILE A 24 23.03 13.74 0.28
CA ILE A 24 23.96 13.73 1.43
C ILE A 24 23.30 13.06 2.65
N ALA A 25 22.05 13.40 2.96
CA ALA A 25 21.33 12.81 4.10
C ALA A 25 21.15 11.30 3.94
N VAL A 26 20.76 10.83 2.76
CA VAL A 26 20.59 9.39 2.50
C VAL A 26 21.93 8.67 2.47
N LEU A 27 22.99 9.30 1.94
CA LEU A 27 24.34 8.75 1.95
C LEU A 27 24.84 8.50 3.39
N GLN A 28 24.62 9.43 4.32
CA GLN A 28 24.97 9.24 5.73
C GLN A 28 24.25 8.01 6.32
N ILE A 29 22.96 7.85 6.03
CA ILE A 29 22.17 6.70 6.49
C ILE A 29 22.71 5.38 5.90
N ILE A 30 23.11 5.35 4.63
CA ILE A 30 23.70 4.16 3.99
C ILE A 30 24.96 3.73 4.73
N ILE A 31 25.85 4.68 5.04
CA ILE A 31 27.13 4.42 5.71
C ILE A 31 26.90 3.99 7.16
N GLU A 32 26.08 4.74 7.92
CA GLU A 32 25.80 4.46 9.33
C GLU A 32 25.14 3.09 9.54
N ARG A 33 24.24 2.70 8.63
CA ARG A 33 23.44 1.47 8.77
C ARG A 33 23.95 0.31 7.92
N GLY A 34 25.03 0.50 7.16
CA GLY A 34 25.57 -0.51 6.26
C GLY A 34 24.51 -1.06 5.29
N LEU A 35 23.73 -0.17 4.66
CA LEU A 35 22.63 -0.60 3.79
C LEU A 35 23.15 -1.30 2.53
N SER A 36 22.44 -2.34 2.10
CA SER A 36 22.64 -2.94 0.78
C SER A 36 22.01 -2.08 -0.33
N VAL A 37 22.47 -2.27 -1.58
CA VAL A 37 21.95 -1.56 -2.77
C VAL A 37 20.42 -1.62 -2.85
N ARG A 38 19.82 -2.78 -2.59
CA ARG A 38 18.34 -2.95 -2.59
C ARG A 38 17.66 -2.09 -1.52
N GLN A 39 18.20 -2.07 -0.31
CA GLN A 39 17.66 -1.25 0.78
C GLN A 39 17.84 0.25 0.50
N THR A 40 18.93 0.63 -0.15
CA THR A 40 19.14 1.99 -0.63
C THR A 40 18.11 2.40 -1.67
N GLU A 41 17.83 1.57 -2.68
CA GLU A 41 16.80 1.84 -3.68
C GLU A 41 15.39 1.99 -3.08
N GLU A 42 15.07 1.21 -2.05
CA GLU A 42 13.79 1.37 -1.33
C GLU A 42 13.74 2.67 -0.52
N LEU A 43 14.86 3.04 0.11
CA LEU A 43 14.98 4.28 0.87
C LEU A 43 14.86 5.51 -0.04
N THR A 44 15.54 5.51 -1.19
CA THR A 44 15.50 6.63 -2.15
C THR A 44 14.11 6.80 -2.77
N ARG A 45 13.40 5.71 -3.08
CA ARG A 45 11.98 5.77 -3.51
C ARG A 45 11.08 6.43 -2.48
N LYS A 46 11.22 6.08 -1.19
CA LYS A 46 10.45 6.71 -0.09
C LYS A 46 10.75 8.20 0.04
N TYR A 47 12.01 8.61 -0.17
CA TYR A 47 12.45 10.01 -0.07
C TYR A 47 12.13 10.86 -1.31
N SER A 48 12.01 10.26 -2.49
CA SER A 48 11.64 10.94 -3.74
C SER A 48 10.16 11.38 -3.78
N GLY A 49 9.36 11.00 -2.78
CA GLY A 49 7.92 11.29 -2.75
C GLY A 49 7.09 10.40 -3.67
N GLU A 50 7.74 9.49 -4.40
CA GLU A 50 7.07 8.39 -5.08
C GLU A 50 6.55 7.42 -4.03
N ARG A 51 5.26 7.58 -3.65
CA ARG A 51 4.57 6.56 -2.88
C ARG A 51 4.77 5.23 -3.59
N PRO A 52 5.22 4.17 -2.88
CA PRO A 52 5.30 2.86 -3.50
C PRO A 52 3.92 2.56 -4.09
N ALA A 53 3.88 2.27 -5.39
CA ALA A 53 2.68 1.76 -6.03
C ALA A 53 2.25 0.54 -5.20
N ARG A 54 1.13 0.68 -4.51
CA ARG A 54 0.54 -0.41 -3.74
C ARG A 54 0.43 -1.58 -4.71
N PRO A 55 0.94 -2.78 -4.39
CA PRO A 55 0.80 -3.91 -5.28
C PRO A 55 -0.67 -4.00 -5.67
N ALA A 56 -0.94 -4.05 -6.98
CA ALA A 56 -2.30 -4.17 -7.48
C ALA A 56 -2.95 -5.33 -6.73
N PRO A 57 -4.17 -5.15 -6.18
CA PRO A 57 -4.86 -6.25 -5.55
C PRO A 57 -4.91 -7.40 -6.55
N ALA A 58 -4.45 -8.58 -6.14
CA ALA A 58 -4.67 -9.79 -6.94
C ALA A 58 -6.16 -9.81 -7.32
N GLU A 59 -6.46 -10.01 -8.60
CA GLU A 59 -7.85 -10.03 -9.06
C GLU A 59 -8.65 -10.96 -8.16
N PRO A 60 -9.78 -10.50 -7.59
CA PRO A 60 -10.58 -11.34 -6.72
C PRO A 60 -11.02 -12.57 -7.51
N LEU A 61 -10.87 -13.75 -6.90
CA LEU A 61 -11.38 -15.00 -7.43
C LEU A 61 -12.84 -14.81 -7.91
N PRO A 62 -13.28 -15.43 -9.02
CA PRO A 62 -14.62 -15.23 -9.58
C PRO A 62 -15.75 -15.39 -8.54
N GLU A 63 -15.58 -16.32 -7.60
CA GLU A 63 -16.51 -16.57 -6.49
C GLU A 63 -16.67 -15.36 -5.56
N ILE A 64 -15.58 -14.66 -5.25
CA ILE A 64 -15.59 -13.45 -4.41
C ILE A 64 -16.35 -12.33 -5.11
N ARG A 65 -16.15 -12.18 -6.43
CA ARG A 65 -16.86 -11.17 -7.22
C ARG A 65 -18.36 -11.43 -7.25
N SER A 66 -18.78 -12.70 -7.39
CA SER A 66 -20.21 -13.06 -7.34
C SER A 66 -20.83 -12.80 -5.98
N LEU A 67 -20.09 -13.04 -4.88
CA LEU A 67 -20.54 -12.71 -3.53
C LEU A 67 -20.65 -11.19 -3.32
N GLU A 68 -19.66 -10.43 -3.79
CA GLU A 68 -19.66 -8.97 -3.72
C GLU A 68 -20.89 -8.40 -4.45
N GLU A 69 -21.19 -8.89 -5.65
CA GLU A 69 -22.35 -8.43 -6.41
C GLU A 69 -23.68 -8.77 -5.73
N LYS A 70 -23.82 -9.97 -5.15
CA LYS A 70 -25.01 -10.33 -4.36
C LYS A 70 -25.20 -9.41 -3.16
N LEU A 71 -24.12 -9.12 -2.43
CA LEU A 71 -24.16 -8.21 -1.28
C LEU A 71 -24.50 -6.78 -1.70
N ARG A 72 -23.96 -6.30 -2.83
CA ARG A 72 -24.31 -5.00 -3.41
C ARG A 72 -25.79 -4.90 -3.76
N GLN A 73 -26.34 -5.95 -4.39
CA GLN A 73 -27.76 -6.00 -4.75
C GLN A 73 -28.67 -6.04 -3.51
N HIS A 74 -28.29 -6.78 -2.46
CA HIS A 74 -29.09 -6.92 -1.26
C HIS A 74 -29.03 -5.69 -0.33
N LEU A 75 -27.85 -5.05 -0.21
CA LEU A 75 -27.64 -3.91 0.68
C LEU A 75 -27.84 -2.56 -0.01
N GLY A 76 -27.96 -2.54 -1.35
CA GLY A 76 -28.17 -1.31 -2.11
C GLY A 76 -26.97 -0.35 -2.13
N THR A 77 -25.83 -0.76 -1.60
CA THR A 77 -24.64 0.08 -1.46
C THR A 77 -23.37 -0.62 -1.95
N ARG A 78 -22.27 0.13 -2.06
CA ARG A 78 -21.00 -0.43 -2.49
C ARG A 78 -20.45 -1.34 -1.39
N VAL A 79 -20.22 -2.60 -1.76
CA VAL A 79 -19.57 -3.59 -0.91
C VAL A 79 -18.26 -3.99 -1.57
N THR A 80 -17.22 -4.23 -0.78
CA THR A 80 -15.94 -4.75 -1.23
C THR A 80 -15.51 -5.90 -0.35
N LEU A 81 -15.19 -7.03 -0.96
CA LEU A 81 -14.70 -8.22 -0.26
C LEU A 81 -13.18 -8.34 -0.43
N GLN A 82 -12.47 -8.35 0.69
CA GLN A 82 -11.03 -8.60 0.72
C GLN A 82 -10.78 -9.94 1.38
N HIS A 83 -10.38 -10.94 0.60
CA HIS A 83 -10.08 -12.27 1.12
C HIS A 83 -8.56 -12.49 1.21
N GLY A 84 -8.09 -12.93 2.38
CA GLY A 84 -6.68 -13.26 2.63
C GLY A 84 -6.52 -14.66 3.20
N LYS A 85 -5.28 -15.12 3.34
CA LYS A 85 -4.96 -16.50 3.76
C LYS A 85 -5.46 -16.89 5.17
N LYS A 86 -5.76 -15.91 6.04
CA LYS A 86 -6.19 -16.14 7.43
C LYS A 86 -7.61 -15.64 7.71
N GLY A 87 -8.41 -15.41 6.66
CA GLY A 87 -9.74 -14.84 6.76
C GLY A 87 -9.93 -13.64 5.83
N GLY A 88 -11.08 -12.98 5.94
CA GLY A 88 -11.45 -11.88 5.06
C GLY A 88 -11.99 -10.65 5.78
N LYS A 89 -12.17 -9.58 5.02
CA LYS A 89 -12.83 -8.35 5.44
C LYS A 89 -13.96 -8.04 4.47
N VAL A 90 -15.09 -7.62 5.02
CA VAL A 90 -16.21 -7.04 4.27
C VAL A 90 -16.21 -5.55 4.55
N ILE A 91 -16.15 -4.73 3.50
CA ILE A 91 -16.22 -3.28 3.59
C ILE A 91 -17.54 -2.87 2.96
N ILE A 92 -18.44 -2.29 3.75
CA ILE A 92 -19.72 -1.73 3.29
C ILE A 92 -19.58 -0.22 3.36
N HIS A 93 -19.73 0.46 2.23
CA HIS A 93 -19.70 1.92 2.17
C HIS A 93 -21.07 2.48 2.56
N TYR A 94 -21.09 3.65 3.19
CA TYR A 94 -22.31 4.42 3.44
C TYR A 94 -21.97 5.91 3.30
N TYR A 95 -22.97 6.72 2.96
CA TYR A 95 -22.81 8.12 2.61
C TYR A 95 -23.60 9.06 3.52
N SER A 96 -24.45 8.53 4.40
CA SER A 96 -25.14 9.30 5.45
C SER A 96 -25.31 8.48 6.74
N ASN A 97 -25.57 9.18 7.85
CA ASN A 97 -25.91 8.51 9.11
C ASN A 97 -27.23 7.72 9.01
N GLU A 98 -28.18 8.17 8.18
CA GLU A 98 -29.43 7.45 7.94
C GLU A 98 -29.19 6.14 7.19
N GLU A 99 -28.31 6.13 6.19
CA GLU A 99 -27.92 4.91 5.48
C GLU A 99 -27.21 3.93 6.42
N LEU A 100 -26.32 4.42 7.29
CA LEU A 100 -25.68 3.60 8.31
C LEU A 100 -26.71 2.95 9.25
N ASN A 101 -27.69 3.72 9.73
CA ASN A 101 -28.74 3.18 10.61
C ASN A 101 -29.59 2.12 9.91
N ALA A 102 -30.00 2.37 8.67
CA ALA A 102 -30.75 1.39 7.87
C ALA A 102 -29.95 0.09 7.62
N LEU A 103 -28.63 0.22 7.35
CA LEU A 103 -27.74 -0.93 7.21
C LEU A 103 -27.62 -1.73 8.51
N LEU A 104 -27.48 -1.05 9.65
CA LEU A 104 -27.42 -1.71 10.96
C LEU A 104 -28.73 -2.44 11.27
N ASP A 105 -29.88 -1.83 11.00
CA ASP A 105 -31.19 -2.47 11.16
C ASP A 105 -31.33 -3.72 10.29
N GLN A 106 -30.82 -3.68 9.06
CA GLN A 106 -30.87 -4.82 8.14
C GLN A 106 -29.90 -5.94 8.55
N LEU A 107 -28.76 -5.62 9.17
CA LEU A 107 -27.74 -6.60 9.60
C LEU A 107 -28.02 -7.22 10.97
N LEU A 108 -28.69 -6.49 11.85
CA LEU A 108 -28.95 -6.90 13.23
C LEU A 108 -30.36 -7.48 13.44
N ARG A 109 -31.17 -7.57 12.38
CA ARG A 109 -32.46 -8.27 12.41
C ARG A 109 -32.24 -9.78 12.32
N ASP A 110 -32.62 -10.49 13.39
CA ASP A 110 -32.81 -11.94 13.43
C ASP A 110 -34.03 -12.37 12.59
#